data_AF-A0A437AHZ7-F1
#
_entry.id   AF-A0A437AHZ7-F1
#
_cell.length_a   1.000
_cell.length_b   1.000
_cell.length_c   1.000
_cell.angle_alpha   90.00
_cell.angle_beta   90.00
_cell.angle_gamma   90.00
#
_symmetry.space_group_name_H-M   'P 1'
#
loop_
_entity.id
_entity.type
_entity.pdbx_description
1 polymer ?
#
loop_
_entity_poly.entity_id
_entity_poly.type
_entity_poly.pdbx_seq_one_letter_code
_entity_poly.pdbx_strand_id
1 'polypeptide(L)'
;MLKYKFNELGKIIQLLTFSEQYLTKNPLIIQTYGIKQNDYICCANTHKIKEIILSNLDKDSLIIFDFSTLIETTTLVYTFRLVNCLGKNVYLVTSKREKLWFVNEFIKN
;
A
#
# COMPACT_ATOMS: atom_id res chain seq x y z
N MET A 1 23.47 6.78 7.38
CA MET A 1 22.18 7.42 7.72
C MET A 1 21.09 6.42 7.35
N LEU A 2 20.28 5.92 8.31
CA LEU A 2 19.27 4.91 8.01
C LEU A 2 18.23 5.51 7.06
N LYS A 3 18.24 5.07 5.79
CA LYS A 3 17.36 5.56 4.73
C LYS A 3 15.90 5.08 4.89
N TYR A 4 15.65 4.19 5.85
CA TYR A 4 14.40 3.45 6.02
C TYR A 4 13.81 3.64 7.41
N LYS A 5 12.49 3.80 7.51
CA LYS A 5 11.78 3.96 8.77
C LYS A 5 11.63 2.61 9.48
N PHE A 6 11.71 2.60 10.81
CA PHE A 6 11.33 1.42 11.60
C PHE A 6 9.81 1.22 11.50
N ASN A 7 9.37 -0.04 11.38
CA ASN A 7 7.96 -0.36 11.28
C ASN A 7 7.32 -0.22 12.68
N GLU A 8 6.65 0.89 12.94
CA GLU A 8 5.73 1.00 14.09
C GLU A 8 4.36 0.42 13.70
N LEU A 9 3.65 -0.12 14.71
CA LEU A 9 2.38 -0.88 14.65
C LEU A 9 1.52 -0.65 13.39
N GLY A 10 1.00 -1.75 12.83
CA GLY A 10 0.27 -1.81 11.57
C GLY A 10 -0.84 -0.77 11.45
N LYS A 11 -0.74 0.09 10.42
CA LYS A 11 -1.72 1.09 10.02
C LYS A 11 -2.00 1.00 8.53
N ILE A 12 -3.22 1.34 8.14
CA ILE A 12 -3.58 1.65 6.76
C ILE A 12 -3.53 3.18 6.61
N ILE A 13 -2.64 3.66 5.74
CA ILE A 13 -2.27 5.07 5.60
C ILE A 13 -2.54 5.49 4.16
N GLN A 14 -3.33 6.53 3.97
CA GLN A 14 -3.53 7.16 2.67
C GLN A 14 -2.54 8.30 2.48
N LEU A 15 -1.85 8.34 1.34
CA LEU A 15 -0.87 9.35 0.97
C LEU A 15 -1.32 10.05 -0.32
N LEU A 16 -1.36 11.39 -0.32
CA LEU A 16 -1.54 12.15 -1.57
C LEU A 16 -0.28 12.16 -2.43
N THR A 17 0.87 12.31 -1.79
CA THR A 17 2.18 12.29 -2.43
C THR A 17 3.05 11.23 -1.76
N PHE A 18 3.76 10.46 -2.57
CA PHE A 18 4.73 9.49 -2.06
C PHE A 18 6.07 10.16 -1.75
N SER A 19 6.73 9.70 -0.69
CA SER A 19 8.08 10.10 -0.31
C SER A 19 8.87 8.86 0.10
N GLU A 20 10.16 8.81 -0.24
CA GLU A 20 11.05 7.68 0.11
C GLU A 20 11.09 7.39 1.62
N GLN A 21 10.74 8.35 2.47
CA GLN A 21 10.66 8.16 3.92
C GLN A 21 9.65 7.08 4.37
N TYR A 22 8.70 6.71 3.49
CA TYR A 22 7.73 5.65 3.74
C TYR A 22 8.22 4.27 3.28
N LEU A 23 9.38 4.20 2.61
CA LEU A 23 10.00 2.93 2.26
C LEU A 23 10.54 2.24 3.51
N THR A 24 10.23 0.95 3.59
CA THR A 24 10.85 0.01 4.50
C THR A 24 11.98 -0.74 3.78
N LYS A 25 12.63 -1.70 4.45
CA LYS A 25 13.80 -2.40 3.87
C LYS A 25 13.39 -3.44 2.82
N ASN A 26 12.21 -4.03 2.94
CA ASN A 26 11.71 -5.08 2.04
C ASN A 26 10.21 -4.90 1.71
N PRO A 27 9.81 -3.78 1.08
CA PRO A 27 8.42 -3.49 0.79
C PRO A 27 7.88 -4.37 -0.35
N LEU A 28 6.59 -4.68 -0.29
CA LEU A 28 5.82 -5.09 -1.47
C LEU A 28 5.29 -3.83 -2.17
N ILE A 29 5.74 -3.56 -3.40
CA ILE A 29 5.28 -2.41 -4.17
C ILE A 29 4.43 -2.87 -5.35
N ILE A 30 3.17 -2.45 -5.34
CA ILE A 30 2.21 -2.71 -6.41
C ILE A 30 1.84 -1.38 -7.05
N GLN A 31 1.91 -1.32 -8.37
CA GLN A 31 1.49 -0.17 -9.16
C GLN A 31 0.26 -0.57 -9.98
N THR A 32 -0.80 0.21 -9.89
CA THR A 32 -2.09 -0.15 -10.51
C THR A 32 -2.31 0.50 -11.87
N TYR A 33 -1.54 1.55 -12.18
CA TYR A 33 -1.60 2.27 -13.46
C TYR A 33 -0.24 2.92 -13.79
N GLY A 34 -0.02 3.27 -15.06
CA GLY A 34 1.15 4.04 -15.51
C GLY A 34 2.31 3.19 -16.05
N ILE A 35 3.47 3.82 -16.22
CA ILE A 35 4.68 3.18 -16.78
C ILE A 35 5.27 2.25 -15.71
N LYS A 36 5.46 0.97 -16.08
CA LYS A 36 6.04 -0.05 -15.21
C LYS A 36 7.46 0.35 -14.80
N GLN A 37 7.73 0.36 -13.50
CA GLN A 37 9.08 0.43 -12.96
C GLN A 37 9.66 -0.97 -12.74
N ASN A 38 10.99 -1.10 -12.79
CA ASN A 38 11.67 -2.40 -12.76
C ASN A 38 11.38 -3.22 -11.50
N ASP A 39 11.20 -2.57 -10.35
CA ASP A 39 11.02 -3.24 -9.06
C ASP A 39 9.53 -3.32 -8.62
N TYR A 40 8.60 -2.86 -9.46
CA TYR A 40 7.19 -2.74 -9.10
C TYR A 40 6.37 -3.83 -9.79
N ILE A 41 5.40 -4.39 -9.06
CA ILE A 41 4.42 -5.29 -9.66
C ILE A 41 3.30 -4.44 -10.27
N CYS A 42 3.25 -4.36 -11.60
CA CYS A 42 2.18 -3.64 -12.30
C CYS A 42 0.94 -4.53 -12.45
N CYS A 43 -0.14 -4.22 -11.73
CA CYS A 43 -1.39 -4.98 -11.74
C CYS A 43 -2.59 -4.11 -11.33
N ALA A 44 -3.62 -4.04 -12.19
CA ALA A 44 -4.88 -3.34 -11.91
C ALA A 44 -6.03 -4.28 -11.48
N ASN A 45 -5.85 -5.60 -11.58
CA ASN A 45 -6.90 -6.56 -11.27
C ASN A 45 -6.95 -6.84 -9.76
N THR A 46 -8.05 -6.51 -9.10
CA THR A 46 -8.21 -6.62 -7.64
C THR A 46 -8.06 -8.04 -7.10
N HIS A 47 -8.51 -9.06 -7.83
CA HIS A 47 -8.33 -10.47 -7.43
C HIS A 47 -6.86 -10.87 -7.43
N LYS A 48 -6.15 -10.54 -8.52
CA LYS A 48 -4.71 -10.80 -8.62
C LYS A 48 -3.90 -10.03 -7.58
N ILE A 49 -4.26 -8.77 -7.31
CA ILE A 49 -3.62 -7.97 -6.24
C ILE A 49 -3.74 -8.69 -4.90
N LYS A 50 -4.94 -9.21 -4.56
CA LYS A 50 -5.13 -10.00 -3.34
C LYS A 50 -4.21 -11.23 -3.31
N GLU A 51 -4.16 -12.01 -4.38
CA GLU A 51 -3.29 -13.21 -4.46
C GLU A 51 -1.82 -12.85 -4.28
N ILE A 52 -1.37 -11.77 -4.93
CA ILE A 52 0.00 -11.24 -4.81
C ILE A 52 0.29 -10.88 -3.35
N ILE A 53 -0.60 -10.13 -2.67
CA ILE A 53 -0.42 -9.75 -1.26
C ILE A 53 -0.31 -10.99 -0.37
N LEU A 54 -1.22 -11.96 -0.54
CA LEU A 54 -1.24 -13.17 0.29
C LEU A 54 -0.03 -14.07 0.05
N SER A 55 0.56 -14.03 -1.14
CA SER A 55 1.78 -14.80 -1.48
C SER A 55 3.07 -14.13 -1.04
N ASN A 56 3.01 -12.86 -0.61
CA ASN A 56 4.17 -12.04 -0.24
C ASN A 56 4.03 -11.50 1.20
N LEU A 57 3.48 -12.31 2.10
CA LEU A 57 3.36 -11.94 3.52
C LEU A 57 4.72 -11.91 4.25
N ASP A 58 5.82 -12.29 3.62
CA ASP A 58 7.18 -12.10 4.15
C ASP A 58 7.65 -10.63 4.09
N LYS A 59 7.00 -9.79 3.26
CA LYS A 59 7.32 -8.37 3.08
C LYS A 59 6.99 -7.55 4.34
N ASP A 60 7.79 -6.52 4.61
CA ASP A 60 7.68 -5.74 5.84
C ASP A 60 6.64 -4.60 5.75
N SER A 61 6.32 -4.14 4.54
CA SER A 61 5.20 -3.23 4.28
C SER A 61 4.55 -3.51 2.92
N LEU A 62 3.36 -2.93 2.72
CA LEU A 62 2.65 -2.93 1.45
C LEU A 62 2.48 -1.50 0.96
N ILE A 63 2.88 -1.21 -0.28
CA ILE A 63 2.70 0.09 -0.92
C ILE A 63 1.91 -0.15 -2.21
N ILE A 64 0.80 0.57 -2.37
CA ILE A 64 -0.02 0.55 -3.58
C ILE A 64 -0.03 1.94 -4.19
N PHE A 65 0.57 2.06 -5.38
CA PHE A 65 0.54 3.25 -6.20
C PHE A 65 -0.74 3.32 -7.04
N ASP A 66 -1.23 4.55 -7.20
CA ASP A 66 -2.41 4.91 -7.99
C ASP A 66 -3.69 4.19 -7.54
N PHE A 67 -3.83 3.99 -6.22
CA PHE A 67 -4.94 3.21 -5.64
C PHE A 67 -6.33 3.68 -6.10
N SER A 68 -6.49 4.96 -6.45
CA SER A 68 -7.73 5.53 -7.01
C SER A 68 -8.20 4.88 -8.31
N THR A 69 -7.34 4.16 -9.01
CA THR A 69 -7.71 3.43 -10.24
C THR A 69 -8.39 2.10 -9.95
N LEU A 70 -8.33 1.63 -8.70
CA LEU A 70 -9.01 0.42 -8.26
C LEU A 70 -10.43 0.73 -7.81
N ILE A 71 -11.35 -0.17 -8.15
CA ILE A 71 -12.65 -0.20 -7.47
C ILE A 71 -12.41 -0.68 -6.05
N GLU A 72 -12.76 0.17 -5.08
CA GLU A 72 -12.71 -0.14 -3.66
C GLU A 72 -13.70 -1.28 -3.36
N THR A 73 -13.18 -2.50 -3.24
CA THR A 73 -13.99 -3.68 -2.89
C THR A 73 -13.74 -4.07 -1.44
N THR A 74 -14.78 -4.56 -0.76
CA THR A 74 -14.71 -5.03 0.63
C THR A 74 -13.62 -6.10 0.80
N THR A 75 -13.46 -6.97 -0.19
CA THR A 75 -12.42 -8.01 -0.21
C THR A 75 -11.01 -7.46 -0.13
N LEU A 76 -10.70 -6.40 -0.88
CA LEU A 76 -9.39 -5.79 -0.86
C LEU A 76 -9.14 -5.05 0.47
N VAL A 77 -10.16 -4.37 0.99
CA VAL A 77 -10.12 -3.72 2.31
C VAL A 77 -9.84 -4.73 3.43
N TYR A 78 -10.49 -5.90 3.42
CA TYR A 78 -10.19 -6.97 4.39
C TYR A 78 -8.78 -7.50 4.25
N THR A 79 -8.25 -7.57 3.03
CA THR A 79 -6.85 -7.97 2.79
C THR A 79 -5.89 -6.94 3.40
N PHE A 80 -6.15 -5.64 3.26
CA PHE A 80 -5.34 -4.60 3.90
C PHE A 80 -5.42 -4.65 5.43
N ARG A 81 -6.61 -4.92 5.98
CA ARG A 81 -6.79 -5.09 7.42
C ARG A 81 -6.03 -6.31 7.95
N LEU A 82 -6.00 -7.41 7.20
CA LEU A 82 -5.18 -8.57 7.55
C LEU A 82 -3.69 -8.21 7.62
N VAL A 83 -3.17 -7.53 6.59
CA VAL A 83 -1.76 -7.07 6.55
C VAL A 83 -1.46 -6.16 7.75
N ASN A 84 -2.37 -5.24 8.07
CA ASN A 84 -2.31 -4.40 9.25
C ASN A 84 -2.27 -5.23 10.56
N CYS A 85 -3.15 -6.21 10.74
CA CYS A 85 -3.17 -7.07 11.93
C CYS A 85 -1.89 -7.90 12.11
N LEU A 86 -1.14 -8.14 11.03
CA LEU A 86 0.20 -8.76 11.07
C LEU A 86 1.30 -7.75 11.47
N GLY A 87 0.94 -6.54 11.90
CA GLY A 87 1.86 -5.50 12.33
C GLY A 87 2.51 -4.72 11.19
N LYS A 88 1.99 -4.81 9.95
CA LYS A 88 2.60 -4.18 8.77
C LYS A 88 1.81 -2.96 8.33
N ASN A 89 2.55 -1.94 7.89
CA ASN A 89 1.93 -0.76 7.32
C ASN A 89 1.47 -1.00 5.87
N VAL A 90 0.30 -0.46 5.55
CA VAL A 90 -0.27 -0.43 4.19
C VAL A 90 -0.36 1.02 3.76
N TYR A 91 0.41 1.40 2.74
CA TYR A 91 0.42 2.74 2.16
C TYR A 91 -0.38 2.74 0.86
N LEU A 92 -1.44 3.55 0.83
CA LEU A 92 -2.28 3.75 -0.34
C LEU A 92 -1.98 5.13 -0.93
N VAL A 93 -1.16 5.15 -1.99
CA VAL A 93 -0.81 6.38 -2.70
C VAL A 93 -1.91 6.67 -3.72
N THR A 94 -2.58 7.81 -3.59
CA THR A 94 -3.73 8.16 -4.44
C THR A 94 -3.90 9.66 -4.55
N SER A 95 -4.38 10.13 -5.71
CA SER A 95 -4.76 11.53 -5.91
C SER A 95 -6.11 11.90 -5.24
N LYS A 96 -6.84 10.92 -4.68
CA LYS A 96 -8.13 11.16 -4.01
C LYS A 96 -7.91 12.00 -2.75
N ARG A 97 -8.45 13.22 -2.74
CA ARG A 97 -8.29 14.21 -1.65
C ARG A 97 -9.13 13.93 -0.41
N GLU A 98 -10.12 13.06 -0.54
CA GLU A 98 -10.98 12.65 0.57
C GLU A 98 -10.40 11.44 1.28
N LYS A 99 -10.47 11.45 2.62
CA LYS A 99 -10.04 10.33 3.44
C LYS A 99 -10.94 9.12 3.16
N LEU A 100 -10.34 8.01 2.77
CA LEU A 100 -11.04 6.73 2.63
C LEU A 100 -11.57 6.26 3.99
N TRP A 101 -12.80 5.75 4.02
CA TRP A 101 -13.51 5.42 5.27
C TRP A 101 -12.80 4.36 6.12
N PHE A 102 -11.96 3.52 5.51
CA PHE A 102 -11.27 2.42 6.17
C PHE A 102 -9.81 2.73 6.53
N VAL A 103 -9.28 3.91 6.18
CA VAL A 103 -7.89 4.26 6.49
C VAL A 103 -7.78 4.83 7.90
N ASN A 104 -6.71 4.46 8.59
CA ASN A 104 -6.43 4.97 9.93
C ASN A 104 -5.96 6.43 9.83
N GLU A 105 -5.04 6.71 8.92
CA GLU A 105 -4.39 8.01 8.75
C GLU A 105 -4.48 8.51 7.31
N PHE A 106 -4.51 9.83 7.15
CA PHE A 106 -4.50 10.49 5.85
C PHE A 106 -3.49 11.63 5.85
N ILE A 107 -2.50 11.55 4.97
CA ILE A 107 -1.37 12.48 4.88
C ILE A 107 -1.40 13.17 3.52
N LYS A 108 -1.32 14.50 3.54
CA LYS A 108 -1.48 15.37 2.36
C LYS A 108 -0.19 15.98 1.80
N ASN A 109 0.97 15.62 2.36
CA ASN A 109 2.27 16.25 2.09
C ASN A 109 2.58 16.43 0.61
#